data_AF-A0A4R6KR69-F1
#
_entry.id   AF-A0A4R6KR69-F1
#
_cell.length_a   1.000
_cell.length_b   1.000
_cell.length_c   1.000
_cell.angle_alpha   90.00
_cell.angle_beta   90.00
_cell.angle_gamma   90.00
#
_symmetry.space_group_name_H-M   'P 1'
#
loop_
_entity.id
_entity.type
_entity.pdbx_description
1 polymer ?
#
loop_
_entity_poly.entity_id
_entity_poly.type
_entity_poly.pdbx_seq_one_letter_code
_entity_poly.pdbx_strand_id
1 'polypeptide(L)'
;MTELNAEHARRAIVEHTRRLAESAAVAGPDTVVPTAPKWTVADLVEHVGQTHNWVAEIIERRRPVDIDADVAAALISNHLSMLTSPTWEMRRPESAHAIRGTGQTLQWLATDTGAWLVERRPEGATWRPETRQADVTVSGPAQSLLLTLTRRRPLADREATGITVDGDIDLAQHWLDNTGHDSD
;
A
#
# COMPACT_ATOMS: atom_id res chain seq x y z
N MET A 1 3.22 18.76 -15.61
CA MET A 1 2.89 17.36 -15.30
C MET A 1 1.39 17.24 -15.29
N THR A 2 0.81 16.36 -16.10
CA THR A 2 -0.64 16.16 -16.13
C THR A 2 -1.05 15.52 -14.81
N GLU A 3 -1.95 16.15 -14.05
CA GLU A 3 -2.51 15.50 -12.86
C GLU A 3 -3.17 14.18 -13.27
N LEU A 4 -2.68 13.10 -12.67
CA LEU A 4 -3.31 11.78 -12.69
C LEU A 4 -4.58 11.88 -11.85
N ASN A 5 -5.73 12.03 -12.52
CA ASN A 5 -7.04 11.86 -11.89
C ASN A 5 -7.69 10.56 -12.39
N ALA A 6 -8.70 10.08 -11.66
CA ALA A 6 -9.35 8.79 -11.94
C ALA A 6 -9.93 8.72 -13.36
N GLU A 7 -10.41 9.84 -13.91
CA GLU A 7 -10.96 9.89 -15.26
C GLU A 7 -9.86 9.77 -16.33
N HIS A 8 -8.72 10.43 -16.13
CA HIS A 8 -7.55 10.25 -16.99
C HIS A 8 -7.02 8.82 -16.95
N ALA A 9 -6.91 8.22 -15.76
CA ALA A 9 -6.49 6.83 -15.59
C ALA A 9 -7.45 5.86 -16.31
N ARG A 10 -8.77 6.06 -16.15
CA ARG A 10 -9.79 5.25 -16.82
C ARG A 10 -9.65 5.29 -18.34
N ARG A 11 -9.50 6.49 -18.91
CA ARG A 11 -9.31 6.66 -20.37
C ARG A 11 -8.03 5.99 -20.85
N ALA A 12 -6.93 6.16 -20.11
CA ALA A 12 -5.65 5.55 -20.44
C ALA A 12 -5.75 4.02 -20.44
N ILE A 13 -6.40 3.41 -19.43
CA ILE A 13 -6.58 1.95 -19.36
C ILE A 13 -7.34 1.42 -20.58
N VAL A 14 -8.46 2.06 -20.95
CA VAL A 14 -9.25 1.66 -22.12
C VAL A 14 -8.43 1.78 -23.40
N GLU A 15 -7.73 2.90 -23.58
CA GLU A 15 -6.94 3.16 -24.78
C GLU A 15 -5.74 2.20 -24.90
N HIS A 16 -5.00 1.98 -23.82
CA HIS A 16 -3.86 1.06 -23.83
C HIS A 16 -4.30 -0.39 -24.03
N THR A 17 -5.44 -0.80 -23.47
CA THR A 17 -6.00 -2.14 -23.70
C THR A 17 -6.41 -2.32 -25.16
N ARG A 18 -7.03 -1.31 -25.78
CA ARG A 18 -7.36 -1.32 -27.22
C ARG A 18 -6.10 -1.45 -28.08
N ARG A 19 -5.08 -0.63 -27.80
CA ARG A 19 -3.80 -0.67 -28.54
C ARG A 19 -3.08 -2.01 -28.39
N LEU A 20 -3.16 -2.65 -27.22
CA LEU A 20 -2.64 -3.99 -27.00
C LEU A 20 -3.35 -4.99 -27.91
N ALA A 21 -4.69 -4.98 -27.94
CA ALA A 21 -5.48 -5.88 -28.78
C ALA A 21 -5.17 -5.71 -30.27
N GLU A 22 -5.07 -4.46 -30.74
CA GLU A 22 -4.72 -4.16 -32.14
C GLU A 22 -3.31 -4.63 -32.51
N SER A 23 -2.34 -4.37 -31.64
CA SER A 23 -0.95 -4.81 -31.84
C SER A 23 -0.85 -6.34 -31.86
N ALA A 24 -1.56 -7.02 -30.95
CA ALA A 24 -1.61 -8.46 -30.88
C ALA A 24 -2.24 -9.09 -32.14
N ALA A 25 -3.33 -8.49 -32.64
CA ALA A 25 -3.98 -8.95 -33.87
C ALA A 25 -3.06 -8.85 -35.09
N VAL A 26 -2.26 -7.77 -35.19
CA VAL A 26 -1.27 -7.59 -36.27
C VAL A 26 -0.11 -8.58 -36.13
N ALA A 27 0.38 -8.82 -34.92
CA ALA A 27 1.52 -9.71 -34.68
C ALA A 27 1.18 -11.19 -34.87
N GLY A 28 -0.05 -11.59 -34.60
CA GLY A 28 -0.48 -13.00 -34.61
C GLY A 28 -0.15 -13.72 -33.30
N PRO A 29 -0.96 -14.73 -32.92
CA PRO A 29 -0.93 -15.35 -31.59
C PRO A 29 0.38 -16.10 -31.28
N ASP A 30 1.00 -16.73 -32.27
CA ASP A 30 2.21 -17.56 -32.09
C ASP A 30 3.52 -16.75 -32.05
N THR A 31 3.45 -15.44 -32.28
CA THR A 31 4.64 -14.57 -32.30
C THR A 31 5.25 -14.48 -30.90
N VAL A 32 6.56 -14.66 -30.80
CA VAL A 32 7.30 -14.56 -29.53
C VAL A 32 7.39 -13.11 -29.07
N VAL A 33 7.17 -12.88 -27.77
CA VAL A 33 7.30 -11.54 -27.16
C VAL A 33 8.78 -11.23 -26.87
N PRO A 34 9.38 -10.17 -27.44
CA PRO A 34 10.82 -9.92 -27.31
C PRO A 34 11.32 -9.69 -25.87
N THR A 35 10.50 -9.06 -25.03
CA THR A 35 10.82 -8.79 -23.61
C THR A 35 10.55 -9.99 -22.70
N ALA A 36 9.79 -10.98 -23.19
CA ALA A 36 9.48 -12.22 -22.49
C ALA A 36 9.64 -13.41 -23.46
N PRO A 37 10.87 -13.81 -23.84
CA PRO A 37 11.10 -14.74 -24.95
C PRO A 37 10.53 -16.15 -24.78
N LYS A 38 10.01 -16.47 -23.60
CA LYS A 38 9.32 -17.73 -23.29
C LYS A 38 7.81 -17.67 -23.55
N TRP A 39 7.28 -16.50 -23.88
CA TRP A 39 5.85 -16.25 -24.08
C TRP A 39 5.56 -15.94 -25.54
N THR A 40 4.44 -16.46 -26.02
CA THR A 40 3.79 -16.03 -27.25
C THR A 40 2.91 -14.80 -26.99
N VAL A 41 2.47 -14.12 -28.05
CA VAL A 41 1.47 -13.05 -27.96
C VAL A 41 0.17 -13.56 -27.34
N ALA A 42 -0.22 -14.81 -27.60
CA ALA A 42 -1.36 -15.44 -26.96
C ALA A 42 -1.20 -15.52 -25.44
N ASP A 43 -0.05 -15.98 -24.95
CA ASP A 43 0.25 -16.06 -23.50
C ASP A 43 0.19 -14.68 -22.83
N LEU A 44 0.73 -13.66 -23.50
CA LEU A 44 0.71 -12.27 -23.01
C LEU A 44 -0.73 -11.73 -22.91
N VAL A 45 -1.52 -11.90 -23.98
CA VAL A 45 -2.91 -11.42 -24.02
C VAL A 45 -3.76 -12.14 -22.98
N GLU A 46 -3.57 -13.44 -22.81
CA GLU A 46 -4.24 -14.21 -21.77
C GLU A 46 -3.89 -13.69 -20.37
N HIS A 47 -2.59 -13.52 -20.07
CA HIS A 47 -2.14 -13.05 -18.76
C HIS A 47 -2.70 -11.67 -18.39
N VAL A 48 -2.66 -10.71 -19.34
CA VAL A 48 -3.21 -9.37 -19.12
C VAL A 48 -4.74 -9.42 -19.01
N GLY A 49 -5.41 -10.19 -19.86
CA GLY A 49 -6.85 -10.38 -19.83
C GLY A 49 -7.35 -10.99 -18.52
N GLN A 50 -6.66 -12.00 -17.99
CA GLN A 50 -6.96 -12.61 -16.70
C GLN A 50 -6.87 -11.59 -15.57
N THR A 51 -5.83 -10.74 -15.57
CA THR A 51 -5.68 -9.68 -14.57
C THR A 51 -6.84 -8.68 -14.63
N HIS A 52 -7.24 -8.24 -15.83
CA HIS A 52 -8.38 -7.34 -15.99
C HIS A 52 -9.70 -7.98 -15.52
N ASN A 53 -9.95 -9.24 -15.87
CA ASN A 53 -11.15 -9.96 -15.45
C ASN A 53 -11.20 -10.14 -13.92
N TRP A 54 -10.07 -10.47 -13.29
CA TRP A 54 -9.99 -10.59 -11.84
C TRP A 54 -10.24 -9.25 -11.13
N VAL A 55 -9.67 -8.15 -11.64
CA VAL A 55 -9.93 -6.80 -11.12
C VAL A 55 -11.40 -6.41 -11.30
N ALA A 56 -11.99 -6.68 -12.47
CA ALA A 56 -13.41 -6.44 -12.72
C ALA A 56 -14.29 -7.22 -11.73
N GLU A 57 -13.96 -8.48 -11.46
CA GLU A 57 -14.68 -9.30 -10.48
C GLU A 57 -14.62 -8.69 -9.06
N ILE A 58 -13.44 -8.24 -8.62
CA ILE A 58 -13.29 -7.57 -7.30
C ILE A 58 -14.22 -6.36 -7.20
N ILE A 59 -14.24 -5.53 -8.23
CA ILE A 59 -15.03 -4.30 -8.28
C ILE A 59 -16.52 -4.61 -8.32
N GLU A 60 -16.95 -5.49 -9.24
CA GLU A 60 -18.36 -5.84 -9.44
C GLU A 60 -18.96 -6.54 -8.22
N ARG A 61 -18.22 -7.49 -7.63
CA ARG A 61 -18.67 -8.22 -6.45
C ARG A 61 -18.52 -7.43 -5.16
N ARG A 62 -17.86 -6.27 -5.21
CA ARG A 62 -17.52 -5.43 -4.05
C ARG A 62 -16.97 -6.27 -2.90
N ARG A 63 -16.18 -7.31 -3.21
CA ARG A 63 -15.76 -8.25 -2.16
C ARG A 63 -14.96 -7.45 -1.13
N PRO A 64 -15.39 -7.46 0.15
CA PRO A 64 -14.56 -6.90 1.20
C PRO A 64 -13.22 -7.61 1.12
N VAL A 65 -12.14 -6.83 1.12
CA VAL A 65 -10.82 -7.38 1.35
C VAL A 65 -10.87 -7.98 2.75
N ASP A 66 -10.82 -9.31 2.81
CA ASP A 66 -10.74 -10.10 4.04
C ASP A 66 -9.32 -10.64 4.10
N ILE A 67 -8.52 -10.06 5.00
CA ILE A 67 -7.12 -10.38 5.23
C ILE A 67 -7.05 -10.99 6.62
N ASP A 68 -6.65 -12.26 6.67
CA ASP A 68 -6.40 -12.95 7.93
C ASP A 68 -5.51 -12.09 8.84
N ALA A 69 -5.84 -12.03 10.13
CA ALA A 69 -5.18 -11.12 11.06
C ALA A 69 -3.65 -11.36 11.12
N ASP A 70 -3.21 -12.62 11.08
CA ASP A 70 -1.78 -12.98 11.06
C ASP A 70 -1.07 -12.51 9.78
N VAL A 71 -1.76 -12.60 8.63
CA VAL A 71 -1.25 -12.06 7.37
C VAL A 71 -1.17 -10.54 7.44
N ALA A 72 -2.18 -9.89 8.00
CA ALA A 72 -2.17 -8.45 8.19
C ALA A 72 -1.02 -7.99 9.11
N ALA A 73 -0.81 -8.67 10.23
CA ALA A 73 0.30 -8.40 11.16
C ALA A 73 1.68 -8.58 10.50
N ALA A 74 1.86 -9.62 9.69
CA ALA A 74 3.07 -9.83 8.91
C ALA A 74 3.30 -8.69 7.89
N LEU A 75 2.24 -8.24 7.22
CA LEU A 75 2.30 -7.13 6.27
C LEU A 75 2.58 -5.78 6.94
N ILE A 76 2.05 -5.53 8.15
CA ILE A 76 2.41 -4.34 8.95
C ILE A 76 3.91 -4.35 9.27
N SER A 77 4.43 -5.49 9.74
CA SER A 77 5.86 -5.64 10.06
C SER A 77 6.75 -5.42 8.83
N ASN A 78 6.35 -5.97 7.68
CA ASN A 78 7.06 -5.78 6.42
C ASN A 78 7.01 -4.32 5.95
N HIS A 79 5.84 -3.67 6.08
CA HIS A 79 5.68 -2.27 5.71
C HIS A 79 6.56 -1.36 6.57
N LEU A 80 6.57 -1.54 7.90
CA LEU A 80 7.45 -0.77 8.79
C LEU A 80 8.93 -1.04 8.49
N SER A 81 9.32 -2.31 8.27
CA SER A 81 10.69 -2.67 7.87
C SER A 81 11.12 -1.97 6.59
N MET A 82 10.25 -1.92 5.59
CA MET A 82 10.49 -1.24 4.34
C MET A 82 10.66 0.27 4.57
N LEU A 83 9.71 0.94 5.25
CA LEU A 83 9.75 2.39 5.50
C LEU A 83 11.01 2.83 6.26
N THR A 84 11.53 1.99 7.16
CA THR A 84 12.74 2.28 7.94
C THR A 84 14.02 1.70 7.33
N SER A 85 13.98 1.20 6.09
CA SER A 85 15.14 0.60 5.43
C SER A 85 16.02 1.64 4.73
N PRO A 86 17.35 1.40 4.60
CA PRO A 86 18.23 2.26 3.80
C PRO A 86 17.81 2.35 2.32
N THR A 87 17.19 1.29 1.79
CA THR A 87 16.70 1.28 0.39
C THR A 87 15.53 2.23 0.20
N TRP A 88 14.65 2.36 1.20
CA TRP A 88 13.56 3.33 1.17
C TRP A 88 14.10 4.76 1.20
N GLU A 89 15.03 5.06 2.10
CA GLU A 89 15.69 6.37 2.15
C GLU A 89 16.35 6.74 0.82
N MET A 90 17.04 5.78 0.18
CA MET A 90 17.65 5.99 -1.13
C MET A 90 16.61 6.26 -2.24
N ARG A 91 15.48 5.57 -2.24
CA ARG A 91 14.46 5.63 -3.32
C ARG A 91 13.36 6.67 -3.10
N ARG A 92 13.15 7.09 -1.86
CA ARG A 92 12.08 7.98 -1.38
C ARG A 92 12.61 8.87 -0.24
N PRO A 93 13.64 9.70 -0.50
CA PRO A 93 14.28 10.48 0.55
C PRO A 93 13.31 11.44 1.23
N GLU A 94 12.43 12.12 0.51
CA GLU A 94 11.47 13.07 1.09
C GLU A 94 10.57 12.40 2.15
N SER A 95 10.00 11.24 1.82
CA SER A 95 9.22 10.41 2.75
C SER A 95 10.05 9.99 3.97
N ALA A 96 11.25 9.44 3.74
CA ALA A 96 12.12 8.96 4.82
C ALA A 96 12.57 10.10 5.76
N HIS A 97 12.82 11.30 5.23
CA HIS A 97 13.19 12.47 6.03
C HIS A 97 12.00 13.04 6.79
N ALA A 98 10.81 13.07 6.19
CA ALA A 98 9.62 13.63 6.81
C ALA A 98 9.19 12.85 8.07
N ILE A 99 9.44 11.54 8.12
CA ILE A 99 9.13 10.72 9.32
C ILE A 99 10.21 10.75 10.40
N ARG A 100 11.35 11.41 10.19
CA ARG A 100 12.34 11.68 11.27
C ARG A 100 11.73 12.54 12.35
N GLY A 101 12.34 12.54 13.54
CA GLY A 101 11.83 13.28 14.69
C GLY A 101 12.89 13.50 15.75
N THR A 102 12.43 13.85 16.95
CA THR A 102 13.28 14.16 18.11
C THR A 102 13.12 13.16 19.25
N GLY A 103 12.55 11.98 18.96
CA GLY A 103 12.26 10.92 19.92
C GLY A 103 10.77 10.65 20.15
N GLN A 104 9.87 11.25 19.37
CA GLN A 104 8.44 10.95 19.47
C GLN A 104 8.14 9.49 19.13
N THR A 105 7.13 8.93 19.77
CA THR A 105 6.80 7.52 19.72
C THR A 105 5.36 7.28 19.28
N LEU A 106 5.17 6.30 18.39
CA LEU A 106 3.87 5.90 17.87
C LEU A 106 3.69 4.40 18.09
N GLN A 107 2.62 4.01 18.75
CA GLN A 107 2.25 2.61 18.97
C GLN A 107 1.13 2.23 17.99
N TRP A 108 1.36 1.22 17.16
CA TRP A 108 0.30 0.50 16.46
C TRP A 108 -0.03 -0.75 17.27
N LEU A 109 -1.29 -0.92 17.68
CA LEU A 109 -1.70 -1.99 18.59
C LEU A 109 -2.89 -2.76 18.01
N ALA A 110 -2.61 -3.92 17.41
CA ALA A 110 -3.66 -4.80 16.93
C ALA A 110 -4.38 -5.49 18.09
N THR A 111 -5.71 -5.47 18.08
CA THR A 111 -6.54 -6.08 19.13
C THR A 111 -6.59 -7.61 19.06
N ASP A 112 -6.15 -8.18 17.93
CA ASP A 112 -6.30 -9.60 17.58
C ASP A 112 -4.95 -10.32 17.36
N THR A 113 -3.81 -9.61 17.34
CA THR A 113 -2.51 -10.22 17.00
C THR A 113 -1.33 -9.65 17.79
N GLY A 114 -0.88 -8.43 17.49
CA GLY A 114 0.41 -7.91 17.94
C GLY A 114 0.52 -6.39 18.01
N ALA A 115 1.72 -5.90 18.32
CA ALA A 115 1.97 -4.49 18.57
C ALA A 115 3.32 -4.05 18.01
N TRP A 116 3.38 -2.82 17.50
CA TRP A 116 4.56 -2.22 16.89
C TRP A 116 4.77 -0.83 17.45
N LEU A 117 5.91 -0.63 18.11
CA LEU A 117 6.35 0.66 18.60
C LEU A 117 7.32 1.27 17.59
N VAL A 118 6.97 2.43 17.06
CA VAL A 118 7.81 3.27 16.20
C VAL A 118 8.39 4.41 17.04
N GLU A 119 9.67 4.72 16.84
CA GLU A 119 10.35 5.87 17.42
C GLU A 119 10.95 6.72 16.29
N ARG A 120 10.59 8.00 16.24
CA ARG A 120 11.07 8.96 15.24
C ARG A 120 12.33 9.64 15.75
N ARG A 121 13.49 9.33 15.17
CA ARG A 121 14.78 9.88 15.60
C ARG A 121 15.39 10.81 14.55
N PRO A 122 16.40 11.63 14.91
CA PRO A 122 17.05 12.53 13.97
C PRO A 122 17.73 11.80 12.80
N GLU A 123 18.24 10.60 13.03
CA GLU A 123 18.88 9.75 12.03
C GLU A 123 17.89 8.98 11.13
N GLY A 124 16.66 8.77 11.59
CA GLY A 124 15.68 7.90 10.92
C GLY A 124 14.65 7.35 11.90
N ALA A 125 13.47 6.99 11.41
CA ALA A 125 12.51 6.25 12.22
C ALA A 125 13.02 4.81 12.43
N THR A 126 12.77 4.26 13.62
CA THR A 126 13.03 2.85 13.94
C THR A 126 11.78 2.21 14.52
N TRP A 127 11.66 0.88 14.49
CA TRP A 127 10.52 0.19 15.08
C TRP A 127 10.90 -1.12 15.77
N ARG A 128 10.06 -1.56 16.71
CA ARG A 128 10.20 -2.83 17.44
C ARG A 128 8.82 -3.50 17.66
N PRO A 129 8.74 -4.84 17.64
CA PRO A 129 7.52 -5.56 17.98
C PRO A 129 7.32 -5.58 19.50
N GLU A 130 6.83 -4.47 20.04
CA GLU A 130 6.74 -4.19 21.48
C GLU A 130 5.44 -3.43 21.78
N THR A 131 4.92 -3.61 23.00
CA THR A 131 3.89 -2.74 23.57
C THR A 131 4.50 -1.87 24.66
N ARG A 132 4.37 -0.56 24.51
CA ARG A 132 4.81 0.45 25.47
C ARG A 132 3.88 1.64 25.42
N GLN A 133 3.81 2.42 26.50
CA GLN A 133 3.19 3.74 26.43
C GLN A 133 3.96 4.60 25.41
N ALA A 134 3.22 5.27 24.54
CA ALA A 134 3.74 6.11 23.46
C ALA A 134 3.01 7.46 23.45
N ASP A 135 3.56 8.43 22.71
CA ASP A 135 2.94 9.75 22.56
C ASP A 135 1.60 9.67 21.81
N VAL A 136 1.45 8.65 20.95
CA VAL A 136 0.17 8.25 20.35
C VAL A 136 0.08 6.73 20.24
N THR A 137 -1.10 6.18 20.52
CA THR A 137 -1.46 4.78 20.29
C THR A 137 -2.66 4.67 19.36
N VAL A 138 -2.46 4.01 18.21
CA VAL A 138 -3.50 3.66 17.25
C VAL A 138 -3.84 2.18 17.41
N SER A 139 -5.05 1.87 17.84
CA SER A 139 -5.48 0.50 18.15
C SER A 139 -6.73 0.07 17.37
N GLY A 140 -6.79 -1.19 16.96
CA GLY A 140 -7.91 -1.77 16.22
C GLY A 140 -7.58 -3.15 15.65
N PRO A 141 -8.45 -3.78 14.84
CA PRO A 141 -8.14 -5.05 14.17
C PRO A 141 -6.92 -4.93 13.25
N ALA A 142 -6.08 -5.97 13.15
CA ALA A 142 -4.85 -5.93 12.35
C ALA A 142 -5.10 -5.55 10.89
N GLN A 143 -6.18 -6.05 10.27
CA GLN A 143 -6.57 -5.67 8.92
C GLN A 143 -6.84 -4.17 8.81
N SER A 144 -7.61 -3.61 9.74
CA SER A 144 -7.93 -2.18 9.73
C SER A 144 -6.66 -1.34 9.88
N LEU A 145 -5.77 -1.70 10.81
CA LEU A 145 -4.49 -1.01 10.98
C LEU A 145 -3.63 -1.09 9.72
N LEU A 146 -3.56 -2.24 9.06
CA LEU A 146 -2.84 -2.40 7.78
C LEU A 146 -3.43 -1.50 6.69
N LEU A 147 -4.75 -1.51 6.53
CA LEU A 147 -5.43 -0.71 5.51
C LEU A 147 -5.29 0.79 5.80
N THR A 148 -5.27 1.21 7.06
CA THR A 148 -4.99 2.60 7.44
C THR A 148 -3.52 2.97 7.23
N LEU A 149 -2.56 2.15 7.66
CA LEU A 149 -1.13 2.33 7.43
C LEU A 149 -0.79 2.47 5.94
N THR A 150 -1.48 1.69 5.10
CA THR A 150 -1.32 1.74 3.63
C THR A 150 -2.25 2.76 2.95
N ARG A 151 -2.86 3.67 3.72
CA ARG A 151 -3.77 4.75 3.27
C ARG A 151 -4.97 4.31 2.44
N ARG A 152 -5.39 3.05 2.55
CA ARG A 152 -6.60 2.52 1.91
C ARG A 152 -7.86 2.84 2.69
N ARG A 153 -7.74 3.20 3.98
CA ARG A 153 -8.84 3.68 4.82
C ARG A 153 -8.40 4.88 5.65
N PRO A 154 -9.27 5.90 5.81
CA PRO A 154 -8.97 7.05 6.64
C PRO A 154 -8.90 6.65 8.12
N LEU A 155 -7.95 7.25 8.85
CA LEU A 155 -7.79 7.04 10.30
C LEU A 155 -9.02 7.52 11.09
N ALA A 156 -9.68 8.58 10.62
CA ALA A 156 -10.79 9.24 11.31
C ALA A 156 -12.14 8.49 11.21
N ASP A 157 -12.29 7.52 10.31
CA ASP A 157 -13.54 6.77 10.14
C ASP A 157 -13.61 5.58 11.11
N ARG A 158 -13.88 5.91 12.38
CA ARG A 158 -13.93 4.92 13.48
C ARG A 158 -15.02 3.87 13.28
N GLU A 159 -16.18 4.25 12.75
CA GLU A 159 -17.30 3.31 12.55
C GLU A 159 -16.95 2.25 11.48
N ALA A 160 -16.28 2.64 10.39
CA ALA A 160 -15.90 1.70 9.35
C ALA A 160 -14.64 0.89 9.67
N THR A 161 -13.73 1.41 10.50
CA THR A 161 -12.43 0.80 10.77
C THR A 161 -12.36 0.05 12.10
N GLY A 162 -13.16 0.42 13.09
CA GLY A 162 -13.00 -0.03 14.47
C GLY A 162 -11.71 0.47 15.12
N ILE A 163 -11.05 1.50 14.55
CA ILE A 163 -9.81 2.06 15.06
C ILE A 163 -10.09 3.14 16.11
N THR A 164 -9.27 3.13 17.15
CA THR A 164 -9.23 4.17 18.20
C THR A 164 -7.84 4.78 18.26
N VAL A 165 -7.77 6.09 18.50
CA VAL A 165 -6.52 6.82 18.70
C VAL A 165 -6.52 7.42 20.09
N ASP A 166 -5.47 7.18 20.84
CA ASP A 166 -5.20 7.77 22.16
C ASP A 166 -3.89 8.55 22.11
N GLY A 167 -3.86 9.79 22.61
CA GLY A 167 -2.71 10.68 22.54
C GLY A 167 -2.72 11.65 21.34
N ASP A 168 -1.55 11.97 20.81
CA ASP A 168 -1.35 12.98 19.76
C ASP A 168 -1.77 12.47 18.36
N ILE A 169 -3.01 12.80 17.96
CA ILE A 169 -3.52 12.41 16.64
C ILE A 169 -2.77 13.07 15.48
N ASP A 170 -2.24 14.27 15.66
CA ASP A 170 -1.51 15.00 14.61
C ASP A 170 -0.20 14.28 14.30
N LEU A 171 0.43 13.66 15.31
CA LEU A 171 1.59 12.79 15.13
C LEU A 171 1.26 11.55 14.28
N ALA A 172 0.13 10.89 14.53
CA ALA A 172 -0.32 9.75 13.73
C ALA A 172 -0.69 10.15 12.29
N GLN A 173 -1.36 11.28 12.11
CA GLN A 173 -1.72 11.80 10.80
C GLN A 173 -0.48 12.20 9.99
N HIS A 174 0.47 12.90 10.62
CA HIS A 174 1.76 13.24 10.02
C HIS A 174 2.52 12.00 9.53
N TRP A 175 2.52 10.92 10.31
CA TRP A 175 3.10 9.65 9.87
C TRP A 175 2.44 9.16 8.58
N LEU A 176 1.11 9.01 8.59
CA LEU A 176 0.35 8.50 7.44
C LEU A 176 0.53 9.37 6.18
N ASP A 177 0.47 10.69 6.32
CA ASP A 177 0.60 11.62 5.20
C ASP A 177 1.95 11.53 4.50
N ASN A 178 2.99 11.10 5.22
CA ASN A 178 4.37 11.06 4.72
C ASN A 178 4.88 9.65 4.37
N THR A 179 4.09 8.58 4.58
CA THR A 179 4.51 7.19 4.32
C THR A 179 3.75 6.49 3.19
N GLY A 180 2.78 7.15 2.56
CA GLY A 180 2.04 6.49 1.50
C GLY A 180 2.79 6.39 0.17
N HIS A 181 2.40 5.39 -0.60
CA HIS A 181 2.95 5.12 -1.92
C HIS A 181 2.10 5.85 -2.95
N ASP A 182 2.29 7.15 -3.07
CA ASP A 182 1.79 7.83 -4.26
C ASP A 182 2.69 7.37 -5.41
N SER A 183 2.07 6.70 -6.39
CA SER A 183 2.75 6.27 -7.59
C SER A 183 2.85 7.48 -8.50
N ASP A 184 3.93 8.24 -8.36
CA ASP A 184 4.33 9.26 -9.34
C ASP A 184 4.62 8.63 -10.71
#